data_AF-A0A087T9K8-F1
#
_entry.id   AF-A0A087T9K8-F1
#
_cell.length_a   1.000
_cell.length_b   1.000
_cell.length_c   1.000
_cell.angle_alpha   90.00
_cell.angle_beta   90.00
_cell.angle_gamma   90.00
#
_symmetry.space_group_name_H-M   'P 1'
#
loop_
_entity.id
_entity.type
_entity.pdbx_description
1 polymer ?
#
loop_
_entity_poly.entity_id
_entity_poly.type
_entity_poly.pdbx_seq_one_letter_code
_entity_poly.pdbx_strand_id
1 'polypeptide(L)'
;MKGDACATFDQCSVTNLFRTCSCDSDCHIYGTCCIDAEQFPLTSMTEQHFHCKSDRITTPVFAKRACAENYKGGTDDKHRCTETEEEDKADIISNWMVTNPKTGVTYWNKQCAVCNNEKEDDLEYWTLQVTCPSKHGEKKFDENYIKKHLSFDLKEDEWGLSVEGDFVSCFIRFFQPGDMAGKLEYCAPNMISTCPHNYTNEDVIGKCSNYYGERKEKNSDIYYKNVHCALCNGKTLKELDCAGRNYRPIGLISGYDIIRVTFGSGRWLNKEGVEKYKCSKTFNYDPFHKRCRRLHGSLSNMEDKTTNAAQTLAVQAFIFISVFFINNIFLYFSLLM
;
A
#
# COMPACT_ATOMS: atom_id res chain seq x y z
N MET A 1 -11.06 35.82 5.93
CA MET A 1 -11.85 35.85 4.67
C MET A 1 -13.29 35.43 5.00
N LYS A 2 -14.30 36.14 4.48
CA LYS A 2 -15.73 35.78 4.65
C LYS A 2 -16.07 34.59 3.75
N GLY A 3 -16.95 33.71 4.22
CA GLY A 3 -17.25 32.42 3.60
C GLY A 3 -17.73 32.43 2.15
N ASP A 4 -18.39 33.48 1.68
CA ASP A 4 -18.82 33.61 0.27
C ASP A 4 -17.64 33.65 -0.71
N ALA A 5 -16.45 34.04 -0.23
CA ALA A 5 -15.23 34.03 -1.02
C ALA A 5 -14.67 32.60 -1.23
N CYS A 6 -14.99 31.63 -0.36
CA CYS A 6 -14.39 30.29 -0.48
C CYS A 6 -14.82 29.59 -1.77
N ALA A 7 -16.07 29.75 -2.24
CA ALA A 7 -16.53 29.11 -3.47
C ALA A 7 -15.83 29.65 -4.72
N THR A 8 -15.37 30.90 -4.71
CA THR A 8 -14.62 31.49 -5.84
C THR A 8 -13.24 30.88 -6.03
N PHE A 9 -12.70 30.17 -5.04
CA PHE A 9 -11.41 29.47 -5.18
C PHE A 9 -11.54 28.09 -5.83
N ASP A 10 -12.77 27.62 -6.09
CA ASP A 10 -13.03 26.37 -6.81
C ASP A 10 -13.05 26.57 -8.33
N GLN A 11 -12.53 27.70 -8.81
CA GLN A 11 -12.60 28.15 -10.18
C GLN A 11 -11.21 28.41 -10.77
N CYS A 12 -11.02 28.02 -12.02
CA CYS A 12 -9.84 28.27 -12.83
C CYS A 12 -9.78 29.71 -13.35
N SER A 13 -10.95 30.31 -13.55
CA SER A 13 -11.08 31.72 -13.96
C SER A 13 -10.54 32.73 -12.94
N VAL A 14 -10.30 32.30 -11.69
CA VAL A 14 -9.73 33.13 -10.63
C VAL A 14 -8.30 32.68 -10.33
N THR A 15 -7.32 33.55 -10.59
CA THR A 15 -5.93 33.31 -10.22
C THR A 15 -5.76 33.46 -8.70
N ASN A 16 -5.68 32.35 -7.97
CA ASN A 16 -5.55 32.38 -6.52
C ASN A 16 -4.57 31.34 -5.98
N LEU A 17 -3.72 31.76 -5.03
CA LEU A 17 -2.75 30.92 -4.34
C LEU A 17 -3.39 29.89 -3.39
N PHE A 18 -4.65 30.06 -3.02
CA PHE A 18 -5.39 29.16 -2.13
C PHE A 18 -6.26 28.13 -2.88
N ARG A 19 -6.19 28.09 -4.21
CA ARG A 19 -6.90 27.08 -5.01
C ARG A 19 -6.33 25.70 -4.72
N THR A 20 -7.21 24.75 -4.45
CA THR A 20 -6.86 23.36 -4.11
C THR A 20 -7.21 22.37 -5.21
N CYS A 21 -7.96 22.81 -6.22
CA CYS A 21 -8.35 22.03 -7.39
C CYS A 21 -7.42 22.29 -8.58
N SER A 22 -7.42 21.37 -9.53
CA SER A 22 -6.57 21.40 -10.73
C SER A 22 -7.33 21.93 -11.93
N CYS A 23 -6.63 22.70 -12.75
CA CYS A 23 -7.13 23.28 -14.01
C CYS A 23 -6.46 22.66 -15.24
N ASP A 24 -5.51 21.76 -15.01
CA ASP A 24 -4.70 21.14 -16.06
C ASP A 24 -5.49 20.04 -16.78
N SER A 25 -4.98 19.60 -17.93
CA SER A 25 -5.63 18.59 -18.78
C SER A 25 -5.92 17.28 -18.03
N ASP A 26 -5.09 16.95 -17.04
CA ASP A 26 -5.11 15.64 -16.39
C ASP A 26 -5.98 15.62 -15.14
N CYS A 27 -6.62 16.74 -14.78
CA CYS A 27 -7.43 16.83 -13.56
C CYS A 27 -8.57 15.79 -13.51
N HIS A 28 -9.09 15.38 -14.68
CA HIS A 28 -10.18 14.41 -14.79
C HIS A 28 -9.71 12.97 -14.48
N ILE A 29 -8.42 12.69 -14.71
CA ILE A 29 -7.77 11.41 -14.43
C ILE A 29 -7.65 11.18 -12.91
N TYR A 30 -7.39 12.25 -12.16
CA TYR A 30 -7.22 12.22 -10.69
C TYR A 30 -8.49 12.63 -9.93
N GLY A 31 -9.54 13.06 -10.63
CA GLY A 31 -10.77 13.55 -10.01
C GLY A 31 -10.57 14.86 -9.23
N THR A 32 -9.59 15.67 -9.61
CA THR A 32 -9.18 16.92 -8.95
C THR A 32 -9.65 18.18 -9.65
N CYS A 33 -10.44 18.07 -10.72
CA CYS A 33 -10.90 19.23 -11.49
C CYS A 33 -11.66 20.26 -10.66
N CYS A 34 -11.36 21.54 -10.92
CA CYS A 34 -12.20 22.66 -10.52
C CYS A 34 -13.57 22.63 -11.20
N ILE A 35 -14.54 23.38 -10.67
CA ILE A 35 -15.94 23.33 -11.16
C ILE A 35 -16.12 23.88 -12.58
N ASP A 36 -15.24 24.80 -13.00
CA ASP A 36 -15.22 25.44 -14.31
C ASP A 36 -14.03 25.00 -15.17
N ALA A 37 -13.31 23.94 -14.77
CA ALA A 37 -12.23 23.39 -15.59
C ALA A 37 -12.79 22.82 -16.89
N GLU A 38 -12.08 23.01 -18.01
CA GLU A 38 -12.48 22.51 -19.32
C GLU A 38 -12.72 20.98 -19.31
N GLN A 39 -11.89 20.26 -18.56
CA GLN A 39 -11.95 18.80 -18.46
C GLN A 39 -12.94 18.31 -17.38
N PHE A 40 -13.59 19.20 -16.64
CA PHE A 40 -14.55 18.84 -15.59
C PHE A 40 -15.65 17.86 -16.08
N PRO A 41 -16.28 18.04 -17.26
CA PRO A 41 -17.31 17.12 -17.74
C PRO A 41 -16.82 15.67 -17.87
N LEU A 42 -15.55 15.47 -18.20
CA LEU A 42 -14.95 14.14 -18.35
C LEU A 42 -14.82 13.40 -17.01
N THR A 43 -14.72 14.11 -15.89
CA THR A 43 -14.55 13.52 -14.55
C THR A 43 -15.65 12.52 -14.20
N SER A 44 -16.89 12.79 -14.63
CA SER A 44 -18.04 11.92 -14.42
C SER A 44 -18.09 10.69 -15.34
N MET A 45 -17.33 10.74 -16.44
CA MET A 45 -17.25 9.69 -17.46
C MET A 45 -15.99 8.82 -17.32
N THR A 46 -14.97 9.33 -16.62
CA THR A 46 -13.71 8.64 -16.38
C THR A 46 -13.81 7.78 -15.14
N GLU A 47 -13.65 6.46 -15.32
CA GLU A 47 -13.44 5.56 -14.20
C GLU A 47 -12.18 5.99 -13.44
N GLN A 48 -12.33 6.25 -12.14
CA GLN A 48 -11.24 6.73 -11.32
C GLN A 48 -10.28 5.58 -11.03
N HIS A 49 -9.16 5.56 -11.74
CA HIS A 49 -8.10 4.55 -11.59
C HIS A 49 -7.02 4.97 -10.60
N PHE A 50 -6.95 6.26 -10.26
CA PHE A 50 -6.01 6.82 -9.31
C PHE A 50 -6.70 7.10 -7.99
N HIS A 51 -6.13 6.58 -6.91
CA HIS A 51 -6.67 6.76 -5.58
C HIS A 51 -5.61 7.38 -4.67
N CYS A 52 -6.07 8.13 -3.67
CA CYS A 52 -5.17 8.75 -2.72
C CYS A 52 -4.64 7.68 -1.74
N LYS A 53 -3.34 7.35 -1.84
CA LYS A 53 -2.69 6.43 -0.90
C LYS A 53 -2.11 7.23 0.26
N SER A 54 -2.51 6.89 1.47
CA SER A 54 -2.00 7.50 2.71
C SER A 54 -2.08 6.54 3.88
N ASP A 55 -1.04 6.51 4.69
CA ASP A 55 -0.96 5.77 5.96
C ASP A 55 -0.84 6.72 7.17
N ARG A 56 -1.27 7.98 7.01
CA ARG A 56 -1.16 9.11 7.98
C ARG A 56 0.26 9.57 8.30
N ILE A 57 1.29 8.80 7.98
CA ILE A 57 2.68 9.06 8.36
C ILE A 57 3.54 9.45 7.14
N THR A 58 3.08 9.11 5.94
CA THR A 58 3.72 9.43 4.66
C THR A 58 3.01 10.57 3.95
N THR A 59 3.75 11.26 3.07
CA THR A 59 3.16 12.29 2.20
C THR A 59 2.17 11.62 1.24
N PRO A 60 0.87 11.96 1.30
CA PRO A 60 -0.14 11.31 0.49
C PRO A 60 0.02 11.65 -1.00
N VAL A 61 -0.06 10.62 -1.85
CA VAL A 61 0.03 10.75 -3.31
C VAL A 61 -1.06 9.95 -4.00
N PHE A 62 -1.45 10.38 -5.19
CA PHE A 62 -2.25 9.56 -6.08
C PHE A 62 -1.43 8.38 -6.58
N ALA A 63 -1.96 7.18 -6.37
CA ALA A 63 -1.39 5.95 -6.85
C ALA A 63 -2.42 5.21 -7.72
N LYS A 64 -1.97 4.71 -8.87
CA LYS A 64 -2.83 3.95 -9.79
C LYS A 64 -3.14 2.59 -9.17
N ARG A 65 -4.43 2.29 -9.03
CA ARG A 65 -5.01 1.04 -8.51
C ARG A 65 -5.98 0.42 -9.51
N ALA A 66 -5.56 0.37 -10.77
CA ALA A 66 -6.28 -0.29 -11.84
C ALA A 66 -5.28 -0.82 -12.86
N CYS A 67 -5.66 -1.86 -13.60
CA CYS A 67 -4.84 -2.44 -14.66
C CYS A 67 -5.21 -1.91 -16.03
N ALA A 68 -4.27 -1.94 -16.96
CA ALA A 68 -4.56 -1.59 -18.34
C ALA A 68 -5.54 -2.61 -18.95
N GLU A 69 -6.56 -2.13 -19.68
CA GLU A 69 -7.58 -2.99 -20.30
C GLU A 69 -6.95 -4.03 -21.25
N ASN A 70 -5.87 -3.65 -21.93
CA ASN A 70 -5.14 -4.48 -22.86
C ASN A 70 -4.15 -5.44 -22.18
N TYR A 71 -4.07 -5.49 -20.85
CA TYR A 71 -3.16 -6.38 -20.15
C TYR A 71 -3.56 -7.84 -20.33
N LYS A 72 -2.64 -8.62 -20.89
CA LYS A 72 -2.79 -10.05 -21.24
C LYS A 72 -2.11 -11.01 -20.27
N GLY A 73 -1.52 -10.50 -19.18
CA GLY A 73 -0.82 -11.34 -18.21
C GLY A 73 -1.75 -12.02 -17.20
N GLY A 74 -1.21 -12.40 -16.05
CA GLY A 74 -1.91 -13.25 -15.08
C GLY A 74 -3.10 -12.56 -14.43
N THR A 75 -4.15 -13.32 -14.12
CA THR A 75 -5.31 -12.82 -13.35
C THR A 75 -4.93 -12.41 -11.92
N ASP A 76 -3.87 -13.00 -11.37
CA ASP A 76 -3.33 -12.67 -10.04
C ASP A 76 -2.83 -11.22 -9.97
N ASP A 77 -2.12 -10.74 -10.99
CA ASP A 77 -1.64 -9.34 -11.02
C ASP A 77 -2.80 -8.34 -11.07
N LYS A 78 -3.87 -8.69 -11.81
CA LYS A 78 -5.10 -7.90 -11.81
C LYS A 78 -5.74 -7.88 -10.44
N HIS A 79 -5.98 -9.06 -9.87
CA HIS A 79 -6.59 -9.21 -8.57
C HIS A 79 -5.83 -8.43 -7.49
N ARG A 80 -4.52 -8.62 -7.36
CA ARG A 80 -3.70 -7.95 -6.34
C ARG A 80 -3.52 -6.45 -6.56
N CYS A 81 -3.74 -5.97 -7.78
CA CYS A 81 -3.79 -4.53 -8.02
C CYS A 81 -5.15 -3.95 -7.60
N THR A 82 -6.26 -4.59 -7.97
CA THR A 82 -7.61 -4.04 -7.84
C THR A 82 -8.34 -4.43 -6.55
N GLU A 83 -7.85 -5.43 -5.83
CA GLU A 83 -8.46 -5.91 -4.58
C GLU A 83 -8.58 -4.77 -3.59
N THR A 84 -9.79 -4.58 -3.06
CA THR A 84 -10.16 -3.51 -2.12
C THR A 84 -10.26 -4.01 -0.68
N GLU A 85 -10.01 -5.30 -0.45
CA GLU A 85 -9.90 -5.88 0.90
C GLU A 85 -8.82 -5.12 1.68
N GLU A 86 -8.98 -5.08 3.01
CA GLU A 86 -8.00 -4.42 3.88
C GLU A 86 -6.61 -4.92 3.53
N GLU A 87 -5.73 -4.00 3.11
CA GLU A 87 -4.35 -4.33 2.76
C GLU A 87 -3.78 -5.21 3.87
N ASP A 88 -3.26 -6.39 3.52
CA ASP A 88 -2.62 -7.26 4.49
C ASP A 88 -1.45 -6.48 5.11
N LYS A 89 -1.67 -5.90 6.29
CA LYS A 89 -0.70 -5.06 7.00
C LYS A 89 0.54 -5.84 7.39
N ALA A 90 0.43 -7.17 7.48
CA ALA A 90 1.56 -8.07 7.68
C ALA A 90 2.39 -8.25 6.38
N ASP A 91 1.82 -7.97 5.20
CA ASP A 91 2.52 -8.08 3.93
C ASP A 91 3.00 -6.74 3.36
N ILE A 92 4.07 -6.22 4.00
CA ILE A 92 4.73 -4.98 3.61
C ILE A 92 5.14 -4.96 2.14
N ILE A 93 5.80 -6.01 1.63
CA ILE A 93 6.37 -5.99 0.26
C ILE A 93 5.27 -5.95 -0.78
N SER A 94 4.16 -6.63 -0.52
CA SER A 94 3.01 -6.66 -1.41
C SER A 94 2.27 -5.33 -1.49
N ASN A 95 2.30 -4.55 -0.42
CA ASN A 95 1.69 -3.23 -0.34
C ASN A 95 2.69 -2.09 -0.63
N TRP A 96 3.93 -2.45 -0.98
CA TRP A 96 5.01 -1.49 -1.20
C TRP A 96 4.82 -0.75 -2.53
N MET A 97 4.58 0.56 -2.43
CA MET A 97 4.46 1.45 -3.58
C MET A 97 5.71 1.49 -4.45
N VAL A 98 5.46 1.63 -5.76
CA VAL A 98 6.50 1.86 -6.76
C VAL A 98 6.14 3.06 -7.62
N THR A 99 7.15 3.77 -8.10
CA THR A 99 6.99 4.88 -9.03
C THR A 99 7.84 4.59 -10.26
N ASN A 100 7.32 4.89 -11.45
CA ASN A 100 8.16 5.00 -12.64
C ASN A 100 8.70 6.44 -12.71
N PRO A 101 10.01 6.69 -12.46
CA PRO A 101 10.53 8.06 -12.42
C PRO A 101 10.52 8.77 -13.79
N LYS A 102 10.43 8.02 -14.89
CA LYS A 102 10.38 8.58 -16.25
C LYS A 102 9.02 9.19 -16.56
N THR A 103 7.94 8.57 -16.08
CA THR A 103 6.56 9.02 -16.33
C THR A 103 5.97 9.81 -15.17
N GLY A 104 6.54 9.67 -13.96
CA GLY A 104 6.00 10.25 -12.74
C GLY A 104 4.83 9.47 -12.14
N VAL A 105 4.39 8.39 -12.78
CA VAL A 105 3.25 7.59 -12.32
C VAL A 105 3.65 6.75 -11.11
N THR A 106 2.91 6.91 -10.02
CA THR A 106 2.99 6.04 -8.85
C THR A 106 1.91 4.97 -8.93
N TYR A 107 2.27 3.74 -8.60
CA TYR A 107 1.38 2.59 -8.59
C TYR A 107 1.17 2.09 -7.16
N TRP A 108 -0.03 1.59 -6.89
CA TRP A 108 -0.45 1.15 -5.55
C TRP A 108 0.49 0.11 -4.93
N ASN A 109 1.00 -0.77 -5.80
CA ASN A 109 2.05 -1.75 -5.54
C ASN A 109 2.72 -2.14 -6.87
N LYS A 110 3.74 -3.02 -6.81
CA LYS A 110 4.44 -3.54 -7.99
C LYS A 110 3.49 -4.19 -9.00
N GLN A 111 2.48 -4.92 -8.54
CA GLN A 111 1.56 -5.66 -9.40
C GLN A 111 0.69 -4.72 -10.24
N CYS A 112 0.28 -3.58 -9.68
CA CYS A 112 -0.33 -2.52 -10.46
C CYS A 112 0.59 -2.00 -11.57
N ALA A 113 1.88 -1.82 -11.31
CA ALA A 113 2.81 -1.39 -12.36
C ALA A 113 2.94 -2.46 -13.46
N VAL A 114 3.14 -3.73 -13.07
CA VAL A 114 3.25 -4.86 -14.00
C VAL A 114 2.01 -5.01 -14.87
N CYS A 115 0.80 -4.92 -14.28
CA CYS A 115 -0.45 -5.03 -15.03
C CYS A 115 -0.78 -3.76 -15.86
N ASN A 116 0.05 -2.72 -15.76
CA ASN A 116 0.07 -1.58 -16.68
C ASN A 116 1.22 -1.65 -17.69
N ASN A 117 1.83 -2.83 -17.85
CA ASN A 117 2.92 -3.11 -18.79
C ASN A 117 4.19 -2.30 -18.52
N GLU A 118 4.40 -1.87 -17.26
CA GLU A 118 5.66 -1.25 -16.84
C GLU A 118 6.80 -2.27 -16.84
N LYS A 119 8.00 -1.83 -17.20
CA LYS A 119 9.20 -2.65 -17.08
C LYS A 119 9.74 -2.53 -15.67
N GLU A 120 10.10 -3.66 -15.06
CA GLU A 120 10.61 -3.64 -13.67
C GLU A 120 11.84 -2.76 -13.48
N ASP A 121 12.74 -2.70 -14.48
CA ASP A 121 13.96 -1.88 -14.43
C ASP A 121 13.67 -0.38 -14.50
N ASP A 122 12.47 0.01 -14.90
CA ASP A 122 12.02 1.42 -14.94
C ASP A 122 11.31 1.84 -13.64
N LEU A 123 11.12 0.91 -12.70
CA LEU A 123 10.41 1.15 -11.45
C LEU A 123 11.37 1.34 -10.28
N GLU A 124 11.05 2.32 -9.43
CA GLU A 124 11.70 2.50 -8.14
C GLU A 124 10.69 2.29 -7.01
N TYR A 125 11.02 1.39 -6.08
CA TYR A 125 10.27 1.29 -4.83
C TYR A 125 10.54 2.53 -3.98
N TRP A 126 9.50 2.96 -3.28
CA TRP A 126 9.63 3.96 -2.24
C TRP A 126 10.61 3.47 -1.17
N THR A 127 11.39 4.34 -0.55
CA THR A 127 12.28 3.92 0.53
C THR A 127 11.46 3.58 1.77
N LEU A 128 11.65 2.40 2.34
CA LEU A 128 10.97 1.99 3.57
C LEU A 128 11.86 2.26 4.77
N GLN A 129 11.31 2.87 5.81
CA GLN A 129 12.00 3.10 7.07
C GLN A 129 11.18 2.54 8.22
N VAL A 130 11.79 1.67 9.01
CA VAL A 130 11.25 1.21 10.29
C VAL A 130 11.84 2.07 11.39
N THR A 131 10.99 2.66 12.22
CA THR A 131 11.38 3.47 13.37
C THR A 131 10.89 2.79 14.64
N CYS A 132 11.81 2.39 15.51
CA CYS A 132 11.51 1.80 16.81
C CYS A 132 12.09 2.69 17.92
N PRO A 133 11.59 2.60 19.16
CA PRO A 133 12.31 3.07 20.34
C PRO A 133 13.74 2.52 20.36
N SER A 134 14.69 3.21 20.97
CA SER A 134 16.09 2.75 21.08
C SER A 134 16.31 1.77 22.23
N LYS A 135 15.34 1.65 23.14
CA LYS A 135 15.40 0.78 24.31
C LYS A 135 14.01 0.45 24.85
N HIS A 136 13.93 -0.64 25.62
CA HIS A 136 12.80 -1.00 26.48
C HIS A 136 13.37 -1.50 27.82
N GLY A 137 13.04 -0.82 28.91
CA GLY A 137 13.72 -1.05 30.20
C GLY A 137 15.23 -0.81 30.08
N GLU A 138 16.02 -1.81 30.48
CA GLU A 138 17.49 -1.79 30.36
C GLU A 138 17.99 -2.24 28.97
N LYS A 139 17.14 -2.90 28.18
CA LYS A 139 17.52 -3.47 26.90
C LYS A 139 17.60 -2.39 25.84
N LYS A 140 18.78 -2.20 25.25
CA LYS A 140 18.99 -1.31 24.11
C LYS A 140 18.82 -2.07 22.79
N PHE A 141 18.26 -1.40 21.80
CA PHE A 141 18.10 -1.91 20.45
C PHE A 141 19.08 -1.19 19.51
N ASP A 142 19.62 -1.94 18.58
CA ASP A 142 20.37 -1.42 17.44
C ASP A 142 19.69 -1.87 16.14
N GLU A 143 20.23 -1.42 15.01
CA GLU A 143 19.70 -1.76 13.69
C GLU A 143 19.65 -3.28 13.44
N ASN A 144 20.66 -4.03 13.89
CA ASN A 144 20.73 -5.47 13.70
C ASN A 144 19.66 -6.20 14.52
N TYR A 145 19.46 -5.76 15.76
CA TYR A 145 18.41 -6.28 16.64
C TYR A 145 17.04 -6.09 15.99
N ILE A 146 16.74 -4.90 15.49
CA ILE A 146 15.47 -4.60 14.82
C ILE A 146 15.31 -5.47 13.58
N LYS A 147 16.28 -5.52 12.66
CA LYS A 147 16.21 -6.36 11.46
C LYS A 147 15.95 -7.84 11.78
N LYS A 148 16.48 -8.33 12.90
CA LYS A 148 16.35 -9.74 13.31
C LYS A 148 15.03 -10.04 14.03
N HIS A 149 14.50 -9.11 14.83
CA HIS A 149 13.40 -9.38 15.75
C HIS A 149 12.10 -8.64 15.41
N LEU A 150 12.10 -7.75 14.42
CA LEU A 150 10.88 -7.12 13.92
C LEU A 150 9.90 -8.21 13.44
N SER A 151 8.64 -8.10 13.89
CA SER A 151 7.54 -8.98 13.52
C SER A 151 6.21 -8.24 13.58
N PHE A 152 5.23 -8.74 12.85
CA PHE A 152 3.84 -8.29 12.94
C PHE A 152 3.14 -9.02 14.09
N ASP A 153 2.46 -8.28 14.96
CA ASP A 153 1.61 -8.83 16.01
C ASP A 153 0.15 -8.77 15.57
N LEU A 154 -0.48 -9.93 15.43
CA LEU A 154 -1.87 -10.05 14.96
C LEU A 154 -2.90 -9.53 15.97
N LYS A 155 -2.55 -9.47 17.25
CA LYS A 155 -3.47 -9.04 18.31
C LYS A 155 -3.47 -7.52 18.42
N GLU A 156 -2.31 -6.91 18.34
CA GLU A 156 -2.15 -5.45 18.35
C GLU A 156 -2.35 -4.84 16.95
N ASP A 157 -2.36 -5.66 15.88
CA ASP A 157 -2.48 -5.24 14.46
C ASP A 157 -1.36 -4.26 14.05
N GLU A 158 -0.16 -4.48 14.62
CA GLU A 158 0.98 -3.57 14.52
C GLU A 158 2.31 -4.30 14.29
N TRP A 159 3.26 -3.59 13.70
CA TRP A 159 4.65 -4.02 13.62
C TRP A 159 5.43 -3.62 14.87
N GLY A 160 6.26 -4.51 15.40
CA GLY A 160 7.01 -4.20 16.62
C GLY A 160 8.03 -5.26 17.01
N LEU A 161 8.50 -5.15 18.25
CA LEU A 161 9.48 -6.03 18.85
C LEU A 161 8.86 -6.69 20.09
N SER A 162 8.86 -8.03 20.13
CA SER A 162 8.54 -8.76 21.36
C SER A 162 9.76 -8.79 22.29
N VAL A 163 9.63 -8.25 23.49
CA VAL A 163 10.71 -8.11 24.46
C VAL A 163 10.21 -8.53 25.84
N GLU A 164 10.70 -9.68 26.34
CA GLU A 164 10.45 -10.13 27.72
C GLU A 164 8.95 -10.25 28.09
N GLY A 165 8.10 -10.53 27.10
CA GLY A 165 6.65 -10.64 27.28
C GLY A 165 5.88 -9.36 26.95
N ASP A 166 6.58 -8.24 26.75
CA ASP A 166 6.00 -6.98 26.28
C ASP A 166 6.12 -6.84 24.76
N PHE A 167 5.23 -6.02 24.18
CA PHE A 167 5.28 -5.62 22.77
C PHE A 167 5.66 -4.15 22.65
N VAL A 168 6.74 -3.88 21.91
CA VAL A 168 7.23 -2.52 21.65
C VAL A 168 6.89 -2.15 20.21
N SER A 169 5.92 -1.27 20.03
CA SER A 169 5.46 -0.82 18.71
C SER A 169 6.56 -0.08 17.93
N CYS A 170 6.62 -0.37 16.63
CA CYS A 170 7.50 0.27 15.66
C CYS A 170 6.66 0.86 14.52
N PHE A 171 7.09 2.00 14.00
CA PHE A 171 6.41 2.68 12.89
C PHE A 171 7.10 2.39 11.58
N ILE A 172 6.32 2.02 10.56
CA ILE A 172 6.79 1.88 9.19
C ILE A 172 6.42 3.13 8.41
N ARG A 173 7.37 3.65 7.63
CA ARG A 173 7.19 4.84 6.78
C ARG A 173 7.74 4.57 5.39
N PHE A 174 7.02 5.04 4.39
CA PHE A 174 7.46 5.06 3.01
C PHE A 174 7.86 6.48 2.58
N PHE A 175 9.02 6.61 1.96
CA PHE A 175 9.51 7.87 1.42
C PHE A 175 9.61 7.76 -0.10
N GLN A 176 9.07 8.74 -0.80
CA GLN A 176 9.17 8.81 -2.26
C GLN A 176 10.64 8.74 -2.73
N PRO A 177 10.91 8.20 -3.94
CA PRO A 177 12.23 8.28 -4.55
C PRO A 177 12.73 9.73 -4.56
N GLY A 178 14.01 9.94 -4.24
CA GLY A 178 14.55 11.28 -3.96
C GLY A 178 14.47 12.24 -5.15
N ASP A 179 14.61 11.71 -6.37
CA ASP A 179 14.48 12.42 -7.64
C ASP A 179 13.04 12.81 -8.00
N MET A 180 12.06 12.21 -7.31
CA MET A 180 10.63 12.46 -7.49
C MET A 180 10.06 13.48 -6.50
N ALA A 181 10.88 14.02 -5.59
CA ALA A 181 10.41 15.00 -4.63
C ALA A 181 9.86 16.27 -5.29
N GLY A 182 8.60 16.60 -4.99
CA GLY A 182 7.90 17.74 -5.58
C GLY A 182 7.40 17.51 -7.01
N LYS A 183 7.58 16.32 -7.58
CA LYS A 183 7.18 15.97 -8.96
C LYS A 183 6.05 14.96 -9.04
N LEU A 184 5.61 14.44 -7.90
CA LEU A 184 4.49 13.51 -7.82
C LEU A 184 3.17 14.24 -7.69
N GLU A 185 2.10 13.56 -8.07
CA GLU A 185 0.73 14.03 -7.86
C GLU A 185 0.31 13.80 -6.42
N TYR A 186 0.35 14.87 -5.62
CA TYR A 186 -0.05 14.86 -4.23
C TYR A 186 -1.57 14.91 -4.08
N CYS A 187 -2.10 14.21 -3.08
CA CYS A 187 -3.53 14.10 -2.88
C CYS A 187 -3.93 14.40 -1.43
N ALA A 188 -5.24 14.47 -1.17
CA ALA A 188 -5.75 14.70 0.17
C ALA A 188 -6.70 13.59 0.67
N PRO A 189 -6.28 12.74 1.62
CA PRO A 189 -7.09 11.61 2.07
C PRO A 189 -8.16 12.03 3.08
N ASN A 190 -9.11 11.13 3.37
CA ASN A 190 -10.09 11.25 4.46
C ASN A 190 -10.98 12.51 4.39
N MET A 191 -11.34 12.94 3.19
CA MET A 191 -12.31 14.02 3.02
C MET A 191 -13.73 13.47 2.94
N ILE A 192 -14.67 14.18 3.53
CA ILE A 192 -16.10 13.94 3.33
C ILE A 192 -16.46 14.37 1.91
N SER A 193 -16.83 13.39 1.08
CA SER A 193 -17.12 13.56 -0.36
C SER A 193 -18.56 13.22 -0.73
N THR A 194 -19.41 12.97 0.27
CA THR A 194 -20.82 12.59 0.09
C THR A 194 -21.72 13.39 1.03
N CYS A 195 -22.99 13.49 0.65
CA CYS A 195 -24.03 14.08 1.48
C CYS A 195 -24.77 12.98 2.28
N PRO A 196 -25.30 13.31 3.47
CA PRO A 196 -26.19 12.41 4.20
C PRO A 196 -27.39 11.98 3.36
N HIS A 197 -27.85 10.74 3.50
CA HIS A 197 -28.96 10.19 2.70
C HIS A 197 -30.29 10.95 2.85
N ASN A 198 -30.47 11.68 3.95
CA ASN A 198 -31.67 12.49 4.21
C ASN A 198 -31.58 13.92 3.65
N TYR A 199 -30.44 14.31 3.08
CA TYR A 199 -30.29 15.60 2.43
C TYR A 199 -30.97 15.58 1.05
N THR A 200 -31.72 16.61 0.69
CA THR A 200 -32.67 16.55 -0.44
C THR A 200 -32.35 17.50 -1.60
N ASN A 201 -31.44 18.46 -1.43
CA ASN A 201 -31.12 19.41 -2.50
C ASN A 201 -30.17 18.75 -3.53
N GLU A 202 -30.75 18.30 -4.65
CA GLU A 202 -30.05 17.59 -5.72
C GLU A 202 -28.91 18.39 -6.35
N ASP A 203 -29.03 19.72 -6.49
CA ASP A 203 -27.96 20.57 -7.04
C ASP A 203 -26.71 20.52 -6.14
N VAL A 204 -26.90 20.62 -4.82
CA VAL A 204 -25.80 20.54 -3.85
C VAL A 204 -25.25 19.12 -3.78
N ILE A 205 -26.09 18.08 -3.87
CA ILE A 205 -25.64 16.68 -3.92
C ILE A 205 -24.75 16.45 -5.15
N GLY A 206 -25.21 16.85 -6.33
CA GLY A 206 -24.45 16.70 -7.57
C GLY A 206 -23.14 17.50 -7.56
N LYS A 207 -23.15 18.72 -7.02
CA LYS A 207 -21.92 19.50 -6.88
C LYS A 207 -20.95 18.89 -5.87
N CYS A 208 -21.45 18.35 -4.75
CA CYS A 208 -20.62 17.66 -3.77
C CYS A 208 -19.87 16.48 -4.40
N SER A 209 -20.55 15.65 -5.21
CA SER A 209 -19.93 14.46 -5.80
C SER A 209 -18.95 14.78 -6.93
N ASN A 210 -19.15 15.85 -7.69
CA ASN A 210 -18.54 15.94 -9.02
C ASN A 210 -17.18 16.65 -9.07
N TYR A 211 -16.99 17.76 -8.34
CA TYR A 211 -15.77 18.58 -8.49
C TYR A 211 -14.92 18.62 -7.21
N TYR A 212 -13.66 19.02 -7.33
CA TYR A 212 -12.73 19.12 -6.22
C TYR A 212 -12.56 20.56 -5.74
N GLY A 213 -12.38 20.75 -4.43
CA GLY A 213 -12.28 22.08 -3.84
C GLY A 213 -12.04 22.01 -2.34
N GLU A 214 -11.05 21.23 -1.89
CA GLU A 214 -10.83 20.89 -0.48
C GLU A 214 -11.11 22.05 0.50
N ARG A 215 -11.96 21.80 1.51
CA ARG A 215 -12.24 22.75 2.60
C ARG A 215 -11.99 22.13 3.95
N LYS A 216 -11.38 22.90 4.84
CA LYS A 216 -11.20 22.53 6.24
C LYS A 216 -12.28 23.18 7.09
N GLU A 217 -12.87 22.42 8.02
CA GLU A 217 -13.70 23.00 9.08
C GLU A 217 -12.81 23.61 10.17
N LYS A 218 -13.10 24.87 10.51
CA LYS A 218 -12.38 25.66 11.51
C LYS A 218 -12.34 24.94 12.85
N ASN A 219 -11.18 24.97 13.49
CA ASN A 219 -10.94 24.37 14.80
C ASN A 219 -11.21 22.85 14.86
N SER A 220 -11.18 22.15 13.72
CA SER A 220 -11.30 20.70 13.63
C SER A 220 -10.24 20.12 12.70
N ASP A 221 -10.13 18.80 12.62
CA ASP A 221 -9.37 18.09 11.58
C ASP A 221 -10.28 17.44 10.53
N ILE A 222 -11.49 17.99 10.37
CA ILE A 222 -12.45 17.54 9.37
C ILE A 222 -12.23 18.31 8.07
N TYR A 223 -12.14 17.55 6.98
CA TYR A 223 -11.99 18.07 5.63
C TYR A 223 -13.15 17.61 4.75
N TYR A 224 -13.58 18.47 3.85
CA TYR A 224 -14.63 18.21 2.87
C TYR A 224 -14.02 18.30 1.47
N LYS A 225 -14.46 17.43 0.55
CA LYS A 225 -13.98 17.40 -0.84
C LYS A 225 -14.14 18.76 -1.50
N ASN A 226 -15.26 19.43 -1.22
CA ASN A 226 -15.56 20.77 -1.66
C ASN A 226 -16.54 21.48 -0.71
N VAL A 227 -16.84 22.75 -0.97
CA VAL A 227 -17.76 23.55 -0.15
C VAL A 227 -19.18 22.98 -0.14
N HIS A 228 -19.64 22.35 -1.23
CA HIS A 228 -20.99 21.78 -1.32
C HIS A 228 -21.14 20.55 -0.43
N CYS A 229 -20.08 19.73 -0.31
CA CYS A 229 -20.05 18.65 0.67
C CYS A 229 -20.12 19.17 2.10
N ALA A 230 -19.45 20.28 2.43
CA ALA A 230 -19.56 20.90 3.74
C ALA A 230 -20.99 21.39 4.03
N LEU A 231 -21.61 22.07 3.05
CA LEU A 231 -22.96 22.60 3.16
C LEU A 231 -24.00 21.49 3.41
N CYS A 232 -23.94 20.38 2.67
CA CYS A 232 -24.89 19.29 2.88
C CYS A 232 -24.64 18.48 4.16
N ASN A 233 -23.46 18.60 4.76
CA ASN A 233 -23.13 18.06 6.08
C ASN A 233 -23.35 19.09 7.21
N GLY A 234 -24.17 20.11 6.97
CA GLY A 234 -24.65 21.04 7.99
C GLY A 234 -23.66 22.12 8.38
N LYS A 235 -22.57 22.32 7.62
CA LYS A 235 -21.61 23.41 7.85
C LYS A 235 -21.99 24.65 7.08
N THR A 236 -21.73 25.81 7.66
CA THR A 236 -21.86 27.10 7.00
C THR A 236 -20.51 27.56 6.46
N LEU A 237 -20.53 28.46 5.46
CA LEU A 237 -19.30 29.02 4.88
C LEU A 237 -18.42 29.75 5.89
N LYS A 238 -18.99 30.26 7.00
CA LYS A 238 -18.25 30.93 8.06
C LYS A 238 -17.43 29.96 8.91
N GLU A 239 -17.81 28.70 8.93
CA GLU A 239 -17.14 27.63 9.67
C GLU A 239 -16.02 26.97 8.86
N LEU A 240 -15.77 27.43 7.63
CA LEU A 240 -14.76 26.87 6.75
C LEU A 240 -13.54 27.78 6.62
N ASP A 241 -12.37 27.16 6.57
CA ASP A 241 -11.14 27.78 6.08
C ASP A 241 -10.97 27.46 4.59
N CYS A 242 -10.70 28.51 3.80
CA CYS A 242 -10.56 28.37 2.35
C CYS A 242 -9.16 27.92 1.91
N ALA A 243 -8.21 27.79 2.83
CA ALA A 243 -6.90 27.22 2.52
C ALA A 243 -6.99 25.69 2.60
N GLY A 244 -6.47 25.00 1.58
CA GLY A 244 -6.31 23.55 1.60
C GLY A 244 -5.32 23.07 2.66
N ARG A 245 -5.08 21.76 2.70
CA ARG A 245 -4.06 21.21 3.59
C ARG A 245 -2.69 21.80 3.27
N ASN A 246 -2.12 22.48 4.26
CA ASN A 246 -0.67 22.63 4.31
C ASN A 246 -0.12 21.27 4.75
N TYR A 247 0.19 20.39 3.80
CA TYR A 247 1.05 19.25 4.09
C TYR A 247 2.42 19.79 4.46
N ARG A 248 2.59 20.09 5.75
CA ARG A 248 3.93 20.12 6.31
C ARG A 248 4.46 18.70 6.15
N PRO A 249 5.66 18.49 5.58
CA PRO A 249 6.37 17.24 5.73
C PRO A 249 6.26 16.86 7.20
N ILE A 250 5.69 15.70 7.51
CA ILE A 250 5.44 15.31 8.89
C ILE A 250 6.75 15.45 9.63
N GLY A 251 6.76 16.41 10.56
CA GLY A 251 7.91 16.69 11.39
C GLY A 251 8.38 15.38 12.00
N LEU A 252 9.70 15.16 11.93
CA LEU A 252 10.37 14.11 12.68
C LEU A 252 9.77 14.07 14.08
N ILE A 253 9.37 12.89 14.56
CA ILE A 253 9.03 12.70 15.97
C ILE A 253 10.28 13.14 16.74
N SER A 254 10.24 14.36 17.25
CA SER A 254 11.24 14.96 18.12
C SER A 254 10.82 14.60 19.53
N GLY A 255 11.62 13.82 20.23
CA GLY A 255 11.41 13.58 21.67
C GLY A 255 11.67 12.16 22.19
N TYR A 256 11.92 11.17 21.34
CA TYR A 256 12.28 9.81 21.79
C TYR A 256 13.66 9.43 21.27
N ASP A 257 14.49 8.78 22.10
CA ASP A 257 15.65 8.06 21.59
C ASP A 257 15.11 6.95 20.67
N ILE A 258 15.30 7.09 19.36
CA ILE A 258 14.76 6.18 18.34
C ILE A 258 15.87 5.68 17.43
N ILE A 259 15.71 4.44 16.97
CA ILE A 259 16.55 3.84 15.94
C ILE A 259 15.74 3.77 14.64
N ARG A 260 16.39 4.15 13.54
CA ARG A 260 15.82 4.09 12.20
C ARG A 260 16.56 3.04 11.39
N VAL A 261 15.80 2.11 10.83
CA VAL A 261 16.30 1.08 9.92
C VAL A 261 15.73 1.36 8.54
N THR A 262 16.61 1.68 7.60
CA THR A 262 16.21 1.96 6.22
C THR A 262 16.40 0.74 5.35
N PHE A 263 15.33 0.32 4.69
CA PHE A 263 15.34 -0.64 3.60
C PHE A 263 15.31 0.19 2.31
N GLY A 264 16.38 0.09 1.50
CA GLY A 264 16.52 0.87 0.27
C GLY A 264 15.44 0.57 -0.77
N SER A 265 15.56 1.14 -1.98
CA SER A 265 14.56 1.16 -3.08
C SER A 265 14.21 -0.20 -3.71
N GLY A 266 14.13 -1.27 -2.92
CA GLY A 266 13.73 -2.61 -3.35
C GLY A 266 14.76 -3.35 -4.20
N ARG A 267 15.80 -2.69 -4.72
CA ARG A 267 16.86 -3.32 -5.54
C ARG A 267 17.58 -4.48 -4.83
N TRP A 268 17.57 -4.47 -3.50
CA TRP A 268 18.16 -5.53 -2.67
C TRP A 268 17.31 -6.81 -2.61
N LEU A 269 15.99 -6.74 -2.90
CA LEU A 269 15.07 -7.88 -2.81
C LEU A 269 15.51 -9.06 -3.68
N ASN A 270 16.09 -8.78 -4.85
CA ASN A 270 16.55 -9.80 -5.79
C ASN A 270 18.01 -10.22 -5.52
N LYS A 271 18.91 -9.28 -5.20
CA LYS A 271 20.37 -9.52 -5.15
C LYS A 271 20.82 -10.18 -3.84
N GLU A 272 20.36 -9.69 -2.70
CA GLU A 272 20.74 -10.28 -1.40
C GLU A 272 20.08 -11.64 -1.17
N GLY A 273 18.87 -11.85 -1.70
CA GLY A 273 18.17 -13.12 -1.57
C GLY A 273 18.95 -14.30 -2.13
N VAL A 274 19.51 -14.16 -3.33
CA VAL A 274 20.28 -15.21 -3.99
C VAL A 274 21.66 -15.39 -3.35
N GLU A 275 22.39 -14.30 -3.10
CA GLU A 275 23.80 -14.35 -2.65
C GLU A 275 23.93 -14.67 -1.15
N LYS A 276 23.06 -14.12 -0.30
CA LYS A 276 23.15 -14.22 1.16
C LYS A 276 22.22 -15.26 1.76
N TYR A 277 20.98 -15.32 1.27
CA TYR A 277 19.94 -16.20 1.83
C TYR A 277 19.65 -17.44 0.99
N LYS A 278 20.42 -17.64 -0.09
CA LYS A 278 20.34 -18.80 -0.99
C LYS A 278 18.94 -19.05 -1.55
N CYS A 279 18.16 -17.99 -1.79
CA CYS A 279 16.92 -18.11 -2.53
C CYS A 279 17.21 -18.61 -3.96
N SER A 280 16.29 -19.42 -4.49
CA SER A 280 16.35 -19.82 -5.90
C SER A 280 16.24 -18.59 -6.79
N LYS A 281 16.80 -18.62 -8.02
CA LYS A 281 16.82 -17.48 -8.96
C LYS A 281 15.46 -16.84 -9.25
N THR A 282 14.36 -17.54 -8.98
CA THR A 282 12.98 -17.09 -9.18
C THR A 282 12.29 -16.61 -7.91
N PHE A 283 12.97 -16.61 -6.76
CA PHE A 283 12.42 -16.25 -5.45
C PHE A 283 13.24 -15.12 -4.84
N ASN A 284 12.55 -14.20 -4.18
CA ASN A 284 13.14 -13.06 -3.49
C ASN A 284 13.08 -13.28 -1.99
N TYR A 285 14.09 -12.83 -1.26
CA TYR A 285 14.08 -12.92 0.19
C TYR A 285 13.23 -11.80 0.77
N ASP A 286 12.20 -12.17 1.52
CA ASP A 286 11.40 -11.27 2.32
C ASP A 286 12.01 -11.19 3.73
N PRO A 287 12.57 -10.04 4.14
CA PRO A 287 13.17 -9.90 5.47
C PRO A 287 12.13 -9.74 6.59
N PHE A 288 10.88 -9.40 6.27
CA PHE A 288 9.80 -9.21 7.22
C PHE A 288 9.20 -10.56 7.63
N HIS A 289 9.01 -11.46 6.66
CA HIS A 289 8.58 -12.84 6.91
C HIS A 289 9.72 -13.86 7.02
N LYS A 290 10.96 -13.42 6.80
CA LYS A 290 12.18 -14.23 6.88
C LYS A 290 12.13 -15.48 5.98
N ARG A 291 11.56 -15.34 4.78
CA ARG A 291 11.36 -16.45 3.83
C ARG A 291 11.64 -16.03 2.38
N CYS A 292 12.09 -16.98 1.57
CA CYS A 292 12.13 -16.80 0.12
C CYS A 292 10.72 -16.97 -0.44
N ARG A 293 10.21 -15.98 -1.18
CA ARG A 293 8.91 -16.05 -1.86
C ARG A 293 8.96 -15.47 -3.26
N ARG A 294 8.07 -15.94 -4.14
CA ARG A 294 7.85 -15.29 -5.43
C ARG A 294 7.10 -13.99 -5.19
N LEU A 295 7.58 -12.91 -5.80
CA LEU A 295 6.87 -11.63 -5.84
C LEU A 295 5.97 -11.53 -7.10
N HIS A 296 5.80 -12.65 -7.81
CA HIS A 296 4.98 -12.81 -9.01
C HIS A 296 4.05 -14.03 -8.90
N GLY A 297 2.77 -13.82 -9.21
CA GLY A 297 1.85 -14.76 -9.83
C GLY A 297 1.81 -16.20 -9.29
N SER A 298 0.84 -16.49 -8.41
CA SER A 298 0.39 -17.81 -7.91
C SER A 298 0.60 -17.98 -6.39
N LEU A 299 -0.42 -17.56 -5.64
CA LEU A 299 -1.00 -18.43 -4.62
C LEU A 299 -1.84 -19.49 -5.34
N SER A 300 -1.20 -20.57 -5.78
CA SER A 300 -1.87 -21.85 -5.84
C SER A 300 -1.06 -22.82 -4.99
N ASN A 301 -1.55 -23.04 -3.78
CA ASN A 301 -1.33 -24.22 -2.94
C ASN A 301 0.07 -24.85 -3.03
N MET A 302 0.97 -24.38 -2.15
CA MET A 302 1.92 -25.28 -1.51
C MET A 302 1.58 -25.36 -0.03
N GLU A 303 0.41 -25.93 0.26
CA GLU A 303 0.39 -26.97 1.30
C GLU A 303 1.43 -28.02 0.90
N ASP A 304 2.41 -28.22 1.78
CA ASP A 304 2.98 -29.52 2.12
C ASP A 304 2.89 -30.62 1.03
N LYS A 305 3.74 -30.54 0.00
CA LYS A 305 4.00 -31.69 -0.90
C LYS A 305 5.38 -32.30 -0.73
N THR A 306 6.25 -31.71 0.09
CA THR A 306 7.52 -32.33 0.48
C THR A 306 7.37 -33.41 1.55
N THR A 307 6.27 -33.41 2.29
CA THR A 307 5.95 -34.43 3.32
C THR A 307 5.30 -35.69 2.73
N ASN A 308 4.45 -35.56 1.69
CA ASN A 308 3.76 -36.72 1.11
C ASN A 308 4.64 -37.60 0.20
N ALA A 309 5.62 -37.04 -0.52
CA ALA A 309 6.50 -37.85 -1.38
C ALA A 309 7.46 -38.73 -0.55
N ALA A 310 7.98 -38.19 0.56
CA ALA A 310 8.82 -38.94 1.49
C ALA A 310 8.02 -40.02 2.25
N GLN A 311 6.78 -39.73 2.63
CA GLN A 311 5.90 -40.73 3.26
C GLN A 311 5.45 -41.81 2.28
N THR A 312 5.16 -41.48 1.02
CA THR A 312 4.76 -42.48 0.01
C THR A 312 5.93 -43.40 -0.38
N LEU A 313 7.15 -42.86 -0.50
CA LEU A 313 8.36 -43.66 -0.72
C LEU A 313 8.71 -44.52 0.51
N ALA A 314 8.52 -44.01 1.72
CA ALA A 314 8.73 -44.79 2.94
C ALA A 314 7.71 -45.93 3.09
N VAL A 315 6.43 -45.69 2.77
CA VAL A 315 5.37 -46.72 2.79
C VAL A 315 5.59 -47.75 1.69
N GLN A 316 5.96 -47.36 0.47
CA GLN A 316 6.29 -48.30 -0.60
C GLN A 316 7.54 -49.12 -0.27
N ALA A 317 8.57 -48.53 0.34
CA ALA A 317 9.74 -49.26 0.81
C ALA A 317 9.38 -50.24 1.93
N PHE A 318 8.52 -49.85 2.87
CA PHE A 318 8.04 -50.74 3.95
C PHE A 318 7.22 -51.92 3.41
N ILE A 319 6.36 -51.70 2.42
CA ILE A 319 5.55 -52.74 1.77
C ILE A 319 6.46 -53.69 0.97
N PHE A 320 7.45 -53.18 0.24
CA PHE A 320 8.39 -54.03 -0.49
C PHE A 320 9.24 -54.89 0.45
N ILE A 321 9.72 -54.33 1.56
CA ILE A 321 10.50 -55.08 2.55
C ILE A 321 9.63 -56.16 3.21
N SER A 322 8.40 -55.83 3.61
CA SER A 322 7.50 -56.81 4.24
C SER A 322 7.05 -57.92 3.28
N VAL A 323 6.79 -57.64 2.00
CA VAL A 323 6.50 -58.67 0.99
C VAL A 323 7.73 -59.56 0.72
N PHE A 324 8.95 -58.99 0.72
CA PHE A 324 10.18 -59.76 0.54
C PHE A 324 10.46 -60.68 1.74
N PHE A 325 10.19 -60.22 2.97
CA PHE A 325 10.32 -61.05 4.18
C PHE A 325 9.25 -62.15 4.26
N ILE A 326 7.99 -61.86 3.90
CA ILE A 326 6.92 -62.87 3.91
C ILE A 326 7.21 -63.96 2.87
N ASN A 327 7.64 -63.60 1.66
CA ASN A 327 7.97 -64.60 0.63
C ASN A 327 9.21 -65.44 1.00
N ASN A 328 10.20 -64.88 1.69
CA ASN A 328 11.35 -65.66 2.17
C ASN A 328 11.00 -66.58 3.34
N ILE A 329 10.05 -66.20 4.21
CA ILE A 329 9.55 -67.07 5.28
C ILE A 329 8.76 -68.26 4.68
N PHE A 330 7.94 -68.03 3.65
CA PHE A 330 7.22 -69.11 2.96
C PHE A 330 8.15 -70.08 2.21
N LEU A 331 9.25 -69.59 1.64
CA LEU A 331 10.29 -70.42 1.03
C LEU A 331 11.07 -71.25 2.06
N TYR A 332 11.30 -70.73 3.27
CA TYR A 332 11.93 -71.50 4.34
C TYR A 332 11.03 -72.60 4.92
N PHE A 333 9.72 -72.36 5.00
CA PHE A 333 8.76 -73.38 5.46
C PHE A 333 8.51 -74.51 4.45
N SER A 334 8.70 -74.26 3.16
CA SER A 334 8.57 -75.30 2.11
C SER A 334 9.83 -76.17 1.94
N LEU A 335 10.92 -75.85 2.64
CA LEU A 335 12.16 -76.64 2.70
C LEU A 335 12.31 -77.45 4.01
N LEU A 336 11.34 -77.34 4.93
CA LEU A 336 11.34 -77.99 6.25
C LEU A 336 10.14 -78.94 6.48
N MET A 337 9.42 -79.31 5.42
CA MET A 337 8.43 -80.40 5.43
C MET A 337 8.93 -81.62 4.65
#